data_AF-A0A3N5H074-F1
#
_entry.id   AF-A0A3N5H074-F1
#
_cell.length_a   1.000
_cell.length_b   1.000
_cell.length_c   1.000
_cell.angle_alpha   90.00
_cell.angle_beta   90.00
_cell.angle_gamma   90.00
#
_symmetry.space_group_name_H-M   'P 1'
#
loop_
_entity.id
_entity.type
_entity.pdbx_description
1 polymer ?
#
loop_
_entity_poly.entity_id
_entity_poly.type
_entity_poly.pdbx_seq_one_letter_code
_entity_poly.pdbx_strand_id
1 'polypeptide(L)'
;MALPAPLRWIRRLYRWLHRAWESKPVQHGVATALILTFVGALLLIELKRLGLLPLAWMPSNHFHAVRLGFNLLLVVEVIGLVFGLTGSPGRTLGRQFEILSLILLRTSLKELVNAPEPLKWEALRPFVWPMVADAAGAVAVFALVGLFYRLQREGDEQTAERTPELFAASKEAVALAVLVIFLILAGRGVSQSLLDHEGAAAYDSFFESLYTVLVFADLTIVFLSLRHSFSYELVFRSSGYAVVTVLIRIALTAPPYLNAGLGVGATLLGIALAAAYPGTAEAPRPPEPIDAGGGDQSSRGGRSGRGDQKK
;
A
#
# COMPACT_ATOMS: atom_id res chain seq x y z
N MET A 1 5.02 -17.62 -23.35
CA MET A 1 4.84 -18.92 -22.65
C MET A 1 3.46 -18.93 -22.03
N ALA A 2 2.58 -19.87 -22.37
CA ALA A 2 1.20 -19.88 -21.86
C ALA A 2 1.18 -20.14 -20.33
N LEU A 3 0.46 -19.30 -19.59
CA LEU A 3 0.32 -19.42 -18.13
C LEU A 3 -0.30 -20.77 -17.74
N PRO A 4 0.19 -21.44 -16.68
CA PRO A 4 -0.40 -22.67 -16.20
C PRO A 4 -1.88 -22.46 -15.82
N ALA A 5 -2.73 -23.45 -16.16
CA ALA A 5 -4.18 -23.38 -15.98
C ALA A 5 -4.66 -22.90 -14.59
N PRO A 6 -4.10 -23.35 -13.43
CA PRO A 6 -4.53 -22.87 -12.12
C PRO A 6 -4.24 -21.38 -11.90
N LEU A 7 -3.10 -20.87 -12.41
CA LEU A 7 -2.73 -19.46 -12.28
C LEU A 7 -3.70 -18.53 -13.00
N ARG A 8 -4.28 -18.97 -14.12
CA ARG A 8 -5.27 -18.19 -14.88
C ARG A 8 -6.60 -18.02 -14.14
N TRP A 9 -6.97 -18.97 -13.30
CA TRP A 9 -8.19 -18.87 -12.46
C TRP A 9 -7.96 -17.94 -11.28
N ILE A 10 -6.84 -18.12 -10.56
CA ILE A 10 -6.40 -17.26 -9.46
C ILE A 10 -6.36 -15.79 -9.91
N ARG A 11 -5.70 -15.53 -11.05
CA ARG A 11 -5.61 -14.21 -11.68
C ARG A 11 -6.96 -13.61 -12.07
N ARG A 12 -7.91 -14.44 -12.53
CA ARG A 12 -9.26 -13.96 -12.85
C ARG A 12 -10.04 -13.59 -11.60
N LEU A 13 -9.95 -14.42 -10.55
CA LEU A 13 -10.61 -14.16 -9.27
C LEU A 13 -10.06 -12.89 -8.61
N TYR A 14 -8.72 -12.76 -8.53
CA TYR A 14 -8.07 -11.56 -7.99
C TYR A 14 -8.49 -10.30 -8.75
N ARG A 15 -8.39 -10.29 -10.09
CA ARG A 15 -8.76 -9.12 -10.90
C ARG A 15 -10.25 -8.80 -10.88
N TRP A 16 -11.11 -9.80 -10.69
CA TRP A 16 -12.54 -9.56 -10.48
C TRP A 16 -12.78 -8.88 -9.13
N LEU A 17 -12.19 -9.41 -8.06
CA LEU A 17 -12.36 -8.89 -6.71
C LEU A 17 -11.76 -7.48 -6.55
N HIS A 18 -10.58 -7.25 -7.14
CA HIS A 18 -9.93 -5.94 -7.19
C HIS A 18 -10.79 -4.90 -7.93
N ARG A 19 -11.32 -5.24 -9.11
CA ARG A 19 -12.23 -4.35 -9.86
C ARG A 19 -13.53 -4.09 -9.11
N ALA A 20 -14.08 -5.09 -8.44
CA ALA A 20 -15.26 -4.92 -7.60
C ALA A 20 -14.96 -3.95 -6.45
N TRP A 21 -13.83 -4.10 -5.77
CA TRP A 21 -13.40 -3.22 -4.69
C TRP A 21 -13.17 -1.77 -5.11
N GLU A 22 -12.57 -1.54 -6.29
CA GLU A 22 -12.36 -0.19 -6.84
C GLU A 22 -13.63 0.44 -7.42
N SER A 23 -14.71 -0.33 -7.55
CA SER A 23 -15.96 0.21 -8.09
C SER A 23 -16.58 1.23 -7.14
N LYS A 24 -17.01 2.38 -7.69
CA LYS A 24 -17.76 3.40 -6.95
C LYS A 24 -18.90 2.85 -6.08
N PRO A 25 -19.77 1.92 -6.55
CA PRO A 25 -20.86 1.43 -5.71
C PRO A 25 -20.36 0.66 -4.48
N VAL A 26 -19.29 -0.13 -4.60
CA VAL A 26 -18.72 -0.84 -3.43
C VAL A 26 -18.09 0.15 -2.47
N GLN A 27 -17.36 1.16 -2.95
CA GLN A 27 -16.79 2.19 -2.08
C GLN A 27 -17.86 3.00 -1.33
N HIS A 28 -18.94 3.40 -2.02
CA HIS A 28 -20.08 4.06 -1.37
C HIS A 28 -20.78 3.14 -0.36
N GLY A 29 -20.94 1.84 -0.69
CA GLY A 29 -21.51 0.85 0.23
C GLY A 29 -20.67 0.69 1.50
N VAL A 30 -19.34 0.56 1.35
CA VAL A 30 -18.40 0.49 2.48
C VAL A 30 -18.44 1.76 3.33
N ALA A 31 -18.41 2.95 2.71
CA ALA A 31 -18.52 4.22 3.43
C ALA A 31 -19.85 4.34 4.18
N THR A 32 -20.96 3.94 3.56
CA THR A 32 -22.29 3.94 4.20
C THR A 32 -22.33 2.97 5.37
N ALA A 33 -21.78 1.76 5.23
CA ALA A 33 -21.69 0.78 6.31
C ALA A 33 -20.85 1.29 7.49
N LEU A 34 -19.73 1.97 7.23
CA LEU A 34 -18.92 2.62 8.26
C LEU A 34 -19.73 3.69 9.04
N ILE A 35 -20.44 4.56 8.32
CA ILE A 35 -21.26 5.61 8.93
C ILE A 35 -22.39 5.00 9.76
N LEU A 36 -23.12 4.02 9.21
CA LEU A 36 -24.22 3.35 9.91
C LEU A 36 -23.74 2.63 11.16
N THR A 37 -22.57 1.98 11.10
CA THR A 37 -21.99 1.30 12.26
C THR A 37 -21.56 2.30 13.33
N PHE A 38 -20.96 3.43 12.94
CA PHE A 38 -20.57 4.50 13.86
C PHE A 38 -21.79 5.14 14.55
N VAL A 39 -22.80 5.54 13.76
CA VAL A 39 -24.03 6.15 14.29
C VAL A 39 -24.80 5.15 15.14
N GLY A 40 -24.90 3.89 14.70
CA GLY A 40 -25.54 2.82 15.47
C GLY A 40 -24.86 2.58 16.81
N ALA A 41 -23.52 2.54 16.84
CA ALA A 41 -22.75 2.42 18.08
C ALA A 41 -22.97 3.61 19.01
N LEU A 42 -23.00 4.85 18.50
CA LEU A 42 -23.31 6.04 19.30
C LEU A 42 -24.72 5.98 19.91
N LEU A 43 -25.73 5.63 19.10
CA LEU A 43 -27.11 5.50 19.56
C LEU A 43 -27.23 4.42 20.64
N LEU A 44 -26.58 3.27 20.47
CA LEU A 44 -26.57 2.19 21.46
C LEU A 44 -25.96 2.63 22.81
N ILE A 45 -24.86 3.39 22.77
CA ILE A 45 -24.22 3.93 23.98
C ILE A 45 -25.14 4.95 24.67
N GLU A 46 -25.82 5.82 23.91
CA GLU A 46 -26.74 6.82 24.46
C GLU A 46 -28.00 6.16 25.07
N LEU A 47 -28.57 5.15 24.40
CA LEU A 47 -29.71 4.39 24.92
C LEU A 47 -29.35 3.64 26.21
N LYS A 48 -28.13 3.12 26.33
CA LYS A 48 -27.63 2.55 27.59
C LYS A 48 -27.53 3.60 28.68
N ARG A 49 -27.00 4.79 28.38
CA ARG A 49 -26.87 5.91 29.34
C ARG A 49 -28.23 6.38 29.86
N LEU A 50 -29.27 6.34 29.01
CA LEU A 50 -30.65 6.63 29.36
C LEU A 50 -31.34 5.54 30.21
N GLY A 51 -30.66 4.41 30.50
CA GLY A 51 -31.17 3.34 31.35
C GLY A 51 -32.21 2.43 30.67
N LEU A 52 -32.42 2.56 29.36
CA LEU A 52 -33.42 1.81 28.58
C LEU A 52 -32.98 0.38 28.22
N LEU A 53 -31.71 0.03 28.46
CA LEU A 53 -31.10 -1.25 28.09
C LEU A 53 -30.30 -1.83 29.28
N PRO A 54 -30.71 -2.98 29.87
CA PRO A 54 -30.00 -3.61 30.99
C PRO A 54 -28.83 -4.48 30.50
N LEU A 55 -27.93 -3.93 29.66
CA LEU A 55 -26.73 -4.63 29.21
C LEU A 55 -25.51 -4.14 30.00
N ALA A 56 -25.17 -4.89 31.06
CA ALA A 56 -24.07 -4.59 31.97
C ALA A 56 -22.67 -4.58 31.31
N TRP A 57 -22.53 -5.19 30.13
CA TRP A 57 -21.25 -5.41 29.44
C TRP A 57 -20.88 -4.32 28.40
N MET A 58 -21.75 -3.35 28.13
CA MET A 58 -21.49 -2.36 27.09
C MET A 58 -20.71 -1.16 27.65
N PRO A 59 -19.59 -0.70 27.06
CA PRO A 59 -18.84 0.46 27.58
C PRO A 59 -19.68 1.74 27.62
N SER A 60 -19.53 2.55 28.67
CA SER A 60 -20.32 3.76 28.91
C SER A 60 -19.79 5.03 28.22
N ASN A 61 -18.67 4.92 27.52
CA ASN A 61 -17.92 6.06 26.98
C ASN A 61 -18.16 6.17 25.46
N HIS A 62 -18.65 7.33 25.00
CA HIS A 62 -18.94 7.62 23.60
C HIS A 62 -17.72 7.46 22.68
N PHE A 63 -16.51 7.64 23.22
CA PHE A 63 -15.27 7.45 22.49
C PHE A 63 -15.04 6.00 22.02
N HIS A 64 -15.73 5.00 22.59
CA HIS A 64 -15.69 3.63 22.06
C HIS A 64 -16.34 3.51 20.67
N ALA A 65 -17.38 4.29 20.35
CA ALA A 65 -17.96 4.30 19.01
C ALA A 65 -16.96 4.88 17.99
N VAL A 66 -16.22 5.92 18.39
CA VAL A 66 -15.13 6.50 17.58
C VAL A 66 -14.02 5.46 17.35
N ARG A 67 -13.60 4.73 18.40
CA ARG A 67 -12.63 3.63 18.30
C ARG A 67 -13.07 2.56 17.29
N LEU A 68 -14.34 2.16 17.35
CA LEU A 68 -14.90 1.16 16.46
C LEU A 68 -14.88 1.65 15.00
N GLY A 69 -15.33 2.88 14.74
CA GLY A 69 -15.27 3.49 13.41
C GLY A 69 -13.84 3.58 12.89
N PHE A 70 -12.88 3.88 13.78
CA PHE A 70 -11.47 3.91 13.43
C PHE A 70 -10.88 2.56 13.07
N ASN A 71 -11.18 1.51 13.83
CA ASN A 71 -10.73 0.16 13.53
C ASN A 71 -11.33 -0.37 12.22
N LEU A 72 -12.60 -0.10 11.94
CA LEU A 72 -13.25 -0.57 10.72
C LEU A 72 -12.69 0.08 9.45
N LEU A 73 -12.40 1.39 9.49
CA LEU A 73 -11.76 2.02 8.33
C LEU A 73 -10.29 1.60 8.20
N LEU A 74 -9.58 1.27 9.29
CA LEU A 74 -8.25 0.64 9.20
C LEU A 74 -8.32 -0.70 8.45
N VAL A 75 -9.36 -1.51 8.68
CA VAL A 75 -9.60 -2.74 7.91
C VAL A 75 -9.74 -2.44 6.42
N VAL A 76 -10.52 -1.43 6.03
CA VAL A 76 -10.70 -1.01 4.64
C VAL A 76 -9.37 -0.57 4.01
N GLU A 77 -8.56 0.19 4.76
CA GLU A 77 -7.24 0.64 4.33
C GLU A 77 -6.29 -0.55 4.10
N VAL A 78 -6.28 -1.54 5.01
CA VAL A 78 -5.43 -2.73 4.85
C VAL A 78 -5.86 -3.59 3.66
N ILE A 79 -7.16 -3.72 3.38
CA ILE A 79 -7.63 -4.39 2.16
C ILE A 79 -7.08 -3.65 0.92
N GLY A 80 -7.10 -2.31 0.91
CA GLY A 80 -6.48 -1.50 -0.13
C GLY A 80 -4.98 -1.74 -0.28
N LEU A 81 -4.26 -1.91 0.84
CA LEU A 81 -2.83 -2.25 0.86
C LEU A 81 -2.55 -3.61 0.22
N VAL A 82 -3.37 -4.63 0.52
CA VAL A 82 -3.22 -5.98 -0.06
C VAL A 82 -3.37 -5.93 -1.58
N PHE A 83 -4.35 -5.19 -2.09
CA PHE A 83 -4.50 -4.99 -3.54
C PHE A 83 -3.35 -4.18 -4.16
N GLY A 84 -2.77 -3.25 -3.39
CA GLY A 84 -1.60 -2.49 -3.82
C GLY A 84 -0.35 -3.34 -4.07
N LEU A 85 -0.23 -4.51 -3.42
CA LEU A 85 0.94 -5.40 -3.50
C LEU A 85 1.30 -5.84 -4.93
N THR A 86 0.32 -5.90 -5.83
CA THR A 86 0.53 -6.40 -7.20
C THR A 86 1.06 -5.36 -8.17
N GLY A 87 1.08 -4.09 -7.79
CA GLY A 87 1.55 -2.99 -8.64
C GLY A 87 3.06 -3.02 -8.91
N SER A 88 3.52 -2.04 -9.69
CA SER A 88 4.96 -1.77 -9.82
C SER A 88 5.51 -1.33 -8.46
N PRO A 89 6.68 -1.84 -8.01
CA PRO A 89 7.22 -1.53 -6.70
C PRO A 89 7.24 -0.04 -6.34
N GLY A 90 7.60 0.83 -7.29
CA GLY A 90 7.61 2.29 -7.10
C GLY A 90 6.23 2.91 -6.85
N ARG A 91 5.24 2.67 -7.72
CA ARG A 91 3.85 3.16 -7.52
C ARG A 91 3.19 2.58 -6.28
N THR A 92 3.37 1.29 -6.05
CA THR A 92 2.86 0.63 -4.85
C THR A 92 3.43 1.28 -3.61
N LEU A 93 4.73 1.59 -3.59
CA LEU A 93 5.38 2.23 -2.47
C LEU A 93 4.88 3.66 -2.21
N GLY A 94 4.68 4.47 -3.26
CA GLY A 94 4.09 5.81 -3.13
C GLY A 94 2.72 5.77 -2.47
N ARG A 95 1.85 4.87 -2.93
CA ARG A 95 0.52 4.66 -2.35
C ARG A 95 0.58 4.14 -0.91
N GLN A 96 1.60 3.35 -0.56
CA GLN A 96 1.79 2.94 0.83
C GLN A 96 2.24 4.07 1.74
N PHE A 97 3.04 5.03 1.26
CA PHE A 97 3.35 6.21 2.05
C PHE A 97 2.12 7.09 2.28
N GLU A 98 1.24 7.23 1.28
CA GLU A 98 -0.05 7.92 1.45
C GLU A 98 -0.87 7.25 2.55
N ILE A 99 -1.02 5.92 2.46
CA ILE A 99 -1.78 5.14 3.45
C ILE A 99 -1.13 5.24 4.83
N LEU A 100 0.19 5.15 4.93
CA LEU A 100 0.92 5.34 6.18
C LEU A 100 0.65 6.74 6.78
N SER A 101 0.68 7.80 5.97
CA SER A 101 0.40 9.16 6.45
C SER A 101 -1.04 9.30 6.98
N LEU A 102 -2.02 8.69 6.30
CA LEU A 102 -3.41 8.70 6.73
C LEU A 102 -3.60 7.89 8.02
N ILE A 103 -2.94 6.73 8.15
CA ILE A 103 -3.00 5.91 9.36
C ILE A 103 -2.37 6.66 10.54
N LEU A 104 -1.20 7.28 10.37
CA LEU A 104 -0.58 8.08 11.44
C LEU A 104 -1.47 9.25 11.86
N LEU A 105 -2.05 9.97 10.89
CA LEU A 105 -2.96 11.07 11.17
C LEU A 105 -4.17 10.58 11.98
N ARG A 106 -4.68 9.41 11.66
CA ARG A 106 -5.79 8.81 12.39
C ARG A 106 -5.39 8.34 13.79
N THR A 107 -4.23 7.71 13.94
CA THR A 107 -3.74 7.24 15.24
C THR A 107 -3.58 8.41 16.21
N SER A 108 -3.22 9.61 15.71
CA SER A 108 -3.24 10.82 16.52
C SER A 108 -4.60 11.10 17.18
N LEU A 109 -5.71 10.80 16.49
CA LEU A 109 -7.06 10.96 17.04
C LEU A 109 -7.47 9.80 17.97
N LYS A 110 -6.84 8.62 17.84
CA LYS A 110 -7.06 7.47 18.73
C LYS A 110 -6.55 7.73 20.14
N GLU A 111 -5.49 8.53 20.30
CA GLU A 111 -5.00 8.92 21.63
C GLU A 111 -6.05 9.74 22.40
N LEU A 112 -6.87 10.54 21.70
CA LEU A 112 -7.97 11.29 22.31
C LEU A 112 -9.10 10.40 22.83
N VAL A 113 -9.31 9.23 22.23
CA VAL A 113 -10.34 8.25 22.62
C VAL A 113 -10.05 7.63 24.00
N ASN A 114 -8.77 7.54 24.38
CA ASN A 114 -8.37 6.99 25.67
C ASN A 114 -8.44 8.04 26.80
N ALA A 115 -8.76 9.30 26.48
CA ALA A 115 -8.87 10.36 27.47
C ALA A 115 -10.11 10.19 28.36
N PRO A 116 -9.99 10.40 29.69
CA PRO A 116 -11.14 10.32 30.59
C PRO A 116 -12.12 11.48 30.36
N GLU A 117 -13.41 11.19 30.47
CA GLU A 117 -14.46 12.21 30.58
C GLU A 117 -14.57 12.67 32.05
N PRO A 118 -14.68 13.98 32.36
CA PRO A 118 -14.69 15.16 31.47
C PRO A 118 -13.30 15.63 31.03
N LEU A 119 -13.22 16.28 29.87
CA LEU A 119 -12.02 16.84 29.23
C LEU A 119 -11.37 17.96 30.08
N LYS A 120 -10.71 17.60 31.18
CA LYS A 120 -9.88 18.50 31.98
C LYS A 120 -8.45 18.45 31.48
N TRP A 121 -7.83 19.63 31.31
CA TRP A 121 -6.47 19.77 30.77
C TRP A 121 -5.43 18.88 31.48
N GLU A 122 -5.50 18.78 32.81
CA GLU A 122 -4.57 17.94 33.60
C GLU A 122 -4.67 16.44 33.26
N ALA A 123 -5.87 15.97 32.91
CA ALA A 123 -6.10 14.58 32.53
C ALA A 123 -5.77 14.32 31.05
N LEU A 124 -5.76 15.35 30.20
CA LEU A 124 -5.42 15.28 28.78
C LEU A 124 -3.93 15.41 28.49
N ARG A 125 -3.19 16.12 29.35
CA ARG A 125 -1.76 16.42 29.19
C ARG A 125 -0.90 15.21 28.76
N PRO A 126 -1.03 13.99 29.33
CA PRO A 126 -0.20 12.86 28.90
C PRO A 126 -0.54 12.32 27.50
N PHE A 127 -1.76 12.52 27.00
CA PHE A 127 -2.23 12.03 25.69
C PHE A 127 -1.93 13.00 24.54
N VAL A 128 -1.75 14.29 24.85
CA VAL A 128 -1.49 15.33 23.83
C VAL A 128 -0.14 15.14 23.14
N TRP A 129 0.92 14.76 23.86
CA TRP A 129 2.25 14.62 23.25
C TRP A 129 2.35 13.46 22.24
N PRO A 130 1.85 12.24 22.55
CA PRO A 130 1.74 11.16 21.56
C PRO A 130 0.93 11.56 20.34
N MET A 131 -0.22 12.21 20.56
CA MET A 131 -1.09 12.71 19.50
C MET A 131 -0.36 13.70 18.57
N VAL A 132 0.35 14.68 19.13
CA VAL A 132 1.11 15.66 18.35
C VAL A 132 2.24 14.99 17.58
N ALA A 133 2.92 14.00 18.15
CA ALA A 133 3.97 13.26 17.48
C ALA A 133 3.44 12.49 16.26
N ASP A 134 2.32 11.78 16.41
CA ASP A 134 1.67 11.05 15.32
C ASP A 134 1.18 11.99 14.21
N ALA A 135 0.56 13.11 14.59
CA ALA A 135 0.11 14.12 13.62
C ALA A 135 1.29 14.78 12.88
N ALA A 136 2.37 15.11 13.60
CA ALA A 136 3.58 15.66 13.01
C ALA A 136 4.25 14.66 12.05
N GLY A 137 4.35 13.39 12.45
CA GLY A 137 4.84 12.31 11.61
C GLY A 137 4.00 12.14 10.34
N ALA A 138 2.67 12.18 10.46
CA ALA A 138 1.76 12.11 9.32
C ALA A 138 1.99 13.23 8.31
N VAL A 139 2.07 14.49 8.78
CA VAL A 139 2.33 15.66 7.93
C VAL A 139 3.71 15.57 7.28
N ALA A 140 4.73 15.13 8.03
CA ALA A 140 6.08 14.95 7.51
C ALA A 140 6.11 13.89 6.40
N VAL A 141 5.52 12.71 6.63
CA VAL A 141 5.39 11.66 5.61
C VAL A 141 4.65 12.20 4.39
N PHE A 142 3.50 12.86 4.58
CA PHE A 142 2.71 13.42 3.47
C PHE A 142 3.50 14.42 2.62
N ALA A 143 4.26 15.32 3.24
CA ALA A 143 5.13 16.25 2.52
C ALA A 143 6.22 15.53 1.73
N LEU A 144 6.83 14.50 2.35
CA LEU A 144 7.85 13.66 1.71
C LEU A 144 7.28 12.84 0.54
N VAL A 145 6.04 12.37 0.62
CA VAL A 145 5.35 11.71 -0.51
C VAL A 145 5.29 12.62 -1.73
N GLY A 146 4.96 13.90 -1.52
CA GLY A 146 4.97 14.89 -2.59
C GLY A 146 6.34 14.99 -3.29
N LEU A 147 7.44 14.93 -2.53
CA LEU A 147 8.80 14.89 -3.07
C LEU A 147 9.07 13.59 -3.81
N PHE A 148 8.70 12.44 -3.22
CA PHE A 148 8.86 11.12 -3.83
C PHE A 148 8.20 11.01 -5.21
N TYR A 149 6.97 11.52 -5.36
CA TYR A 149 6.28 11.53 -6.65
C TYR A 149 6.94 12.46 -7.67
N ARG A 150 7.53 13.57 -7.25
CA ARG A 150 8.30 14.44 -8.17
C ARG A 150 9.51 13.71 -8.73
N LEU A 151 10.19 12.88 -7.93
CA LEU A 151 11.34 12.09 -8.37
C LEU A 151 10.95 10.88 -9.25
N GLN A 152 9.79 10.26 -9.02
CA GLN A 152 9.39 9.07 -9.78
C GLN A 152 8.84 9.33 -11.19
N ARG A 153 8.39 10.56 -11.51
CA ARG A 153 7.72 10.87 -12.80
C ARG A 153 8.54 10.56 -14.05
N GLU A 154 9.84 10.34 -13.93
CA GLU A 154 10.76 10.13 -15.06
C GLU A 154 11.08 8.65 -15.36
N GLY A 155 10.77 7.69 -14.47
CA GLY A 155 11.26 6.30 -14.59
C GLY A 155 10.20 5.19 -14.73
N ASP A 156 8.92 5.52 -14.59
CA ASP A 156 7.86 4.55 -14.28
C ASP A 156 7.11 4.02 -15.52
N GLU A 157 7.21 4.71 -16.66
CA GLU A 157 6.61 4.28 -17.93
C GLU A 157 7.36 3.08 -18.55
N GLN A 158 8.71 3.05 -18.44
CA GLN A 158 9.53 1.98 -19.06
C GLN A 158 9.51 0.65 -18.29
N THR A 159 9.27 0.66 -16.97
CA THR A 159 9.31 -0.57 -16.16
C THR A 159 8.00 -1.39 -16.26
N ALA A 160 6.86 -0.73 -16.50
CA ALA A 160 5.57 -1.40 -16.69
C ALA A 160 5.54 -2.24 -17.97
N GLU A 161 6.16 -1.76 -19.06
CA GLU A 161 6.23 -2.48 -20.34
C GLU A 161 7.12 -3.74 -20.31
N ARG A 162 8.08 -3.82 -19.38
CA ARG A 162 9.06 -4.93 -19.32
C ARG A 162 8.75 -6.02 -18.28
N THR A 163 7.63 -5.93 -17.56
CA THR A 163 7.33 -6.89 -16.48
C THR A 163 6.87 -8.25 -17.06
N PRO A 164 7.55 -9.38 -16.76
CA PRO A 164 7.14 -10.69 -17.26
C PRO A 164 5.75 -11.09 -16.75
N GLU A 165 4.89 -11.63 -17.62
CA GLU A 165 3.51 -12.02 -17.27
C GLU A 165 3.44 -13.03 -16.11
N LEU A 166 4.43 -13.92 -16.01
CA LEU A 166 4.55 -14.89 -14.92
C LEU A 166 4.81 -14.21 -13.57
N PHE A 167 5.65 -13.18 -13.55
CA PHE A 167 5.94 -12.42 -12.34
C PHE A 167 4.69 -11.66 -11.86
N ALA A 168 3.97 -11.02 -12.78
CA ALA A 168 2.69 -10.38 -12.46
C ALA A 168 1.66 -11.38 -11.91
N ALA A 169 1.49 -12.54 -12.55
CA ALA A 169 0.56 -13.57 -12.09
C ALA A 169 0.93 -14.14 -10.72
N SER A 170 2.21 -14.30 -10.42
CA SER A 170 2.68 -14.78 -9.12
C SER A 170 2.47 -13.74 -8.00
N LYS A 171 2.60 -12.43 -8.26
CA LYS A 171 2.21 -11.39 -7.29
C LYS A 171 0.72 -11.43 -6.97
N GLU A 172 -0.13 -11.57 -7.99
CA GLU A 172 -1.58 -11.68 -7.82
C GLU A 172 -1.97 -12.91 -7.00
N ALA A 173 -1.24 -14.02 -7.14
CA ALA A 173 -1.45 -15.21 -6.32
C ALA A 173 -1.08 -14.98 -4.84
N VAL A 174 0.04 -14.30 -4.56
CA VAL A 174 0.44 -13.93 -3.20
C VAL A 174 -0.61 -12.99 -2.57
N ALA A 175 -1.04 -11.95 -3.29
CA ALA A 175 -2.06 -11.03 -2.80
C ALA A 175 -3.40 -11.73 -2.50
N LEU A 176 -3.82 -12.68 -3.36
CA LEU A 176 -5.02 -13.47 -3.09
C LEU A 176 -4.86 -14.36 -1.85
N ALA A 177 -3.70 -15.00 -1.66
CA ALA A 177 -3.43 -15.82 -0.49
C ALA A 177 -3.50 -14.99 0.81
N VAL A 178 -2.90 -13.80 0.81
CA VAL A 178 -2.99 -12.85 1.92
C VAL A 178 -4.44 -12.46 2.19
N LEU A 179 -5.23 -12.20 1.15
CA LEU A 179 -6.63 -11.86 1.29
C LEU A 179 -7.47 -13.00 1.89
N VAL A 180 -7.18 -14.25 1.53
CA VAL A 180 -7.83 -15.42 2.15
C VAL A 180 -7.44 -15.53 3.62
N ILE A 181 -6.16 -15.35 3.96
CA ILE A 181 -5.70 -15.34 5.36
C ILE A 181 -6.41 -14.22 6.14
N PHE A 182 -6.52 -13.04 5.55
CA PHE A 182 -7.26 -11.91 6.12
C PHE A 182 -8.72 -12.28 6.43
N LEU A 183 -9.43 -12.94 5.51
CA LEU A 183 -10.81 -13.37 5.73
C LEU A 183 -10.93 -14.40 6.87
N ILE A 184 -9.97 -15.32 7.00
CA ILE A 184 -9.93 -16.30 8.09
C ILE A 184 -9.71 -15.61 9.44
N LEU A 185 -8.74 -14.69 9.50
CA LEU A 185 -8.44 -13.91 10.70
C LEU A 185 -9.63 -13.04 11.10
N ALA A 186 -10.27 -12.36 10.14
CA ALA A 186 -11.42 -11.51 10.38
C ALA A 186 -12.63 -12.34 10.86
N GLY A 187 -12.88 -13.50 10.24
CA GLY A 187 -13.93 -14.42 10.66
C GLY A 187 -13.73 -14.92 12.09
N ARG A 188 -12.49 -15.25 12.48
CA ARG A 188 -12.15 -15.62 13.86
C ARG A 188 -12.39 -14.47 14.83
N GLY A 189 -11.91 -13.26 14.51
CA GLY A 189 -12.10 -12.08 15.35
C GLY A 189 -13.59 -11.75 15.58
N VAL A 190 -14.42 -11.84 14.54
CA VAL A 190 -15.88 -11.65 14.66
C VAL A 190 -16.50 -12.74 15.53
N SER A 191 -16.13 -14.01 15.33
CA SER A 191 -16.68 -15.11 16.14
C SER A 191 -16.32 -14.98 17.62
N GLN A 192 -15.07 -14.61 17.95
CA GLN A 192 -14.61 -14.41 19.32
C GLN A 192 -15.26 -13.18 19.96
N SER A 193 -15.42 -12.09 19.21
CA SER A 193 -16.12 -10.90 19.71
C SER A 193 -17.61 -11.15 19.98
N LEU A 194 -18.26 -12.08 19.26
CA LEU A 194 -19.67 -12.44 19.47
C LEU A 194 -19.88 -13.48 20.57
N LEU A 195 -18.94 -14.41 20.75
CA LEU A 195 -19.08 -15.53 21.70
C LEU A 195 -18.47 -15.20 23.07
N ASP A 196 -17.26 -14.65 23.11
CA ASP A 196 -16.45 -14.54 24.33
C ASP A 196 -16.50 -13.16 24.97
N HIS A 197 -17.18 -12.19 24.35
CA HIS A 197 -17.32 -10.80 24.82
C HIS A 197 -15.96 -10.06 25.04
N GLU A 198 -14.84 -10.65 24.62
CA GLU A 198 -13.49 -10.06 24.67
C GLU A 198 -13.20 -9.18 23.45
N GLY A 199 -14.10 -8.24 23.16
CA GLY A 199 -14.04 -7.45 21.93
C GLY A 199 -12.69 -6.76 21.74
N ALA A 200 -12.16 -6.07 22.75
CA ALA A 200 -10.97 -5.23 22.59
C ALA A 200 -9.66 -6.01 22.33
N ALA A 201 -9.43 -7.12 23.05
CA ALA A 201 -8.20 -7.91 22.92
C ALA A 201 -8.14 -8.70 21.59
N ALA A 202 -9.29 -9.18 21.12
CA ALA A 202 -9.40 -9.87 19.84
C ALA A 202 -9.06 -8.95 18.65
N TYR A 203 -9.41 -7.66 18.71
CA TYR A 203 -9.09 -6.70 17.65
C TYR A 203 -7.59 -6.39 17.55
N ASP A 204 -6.91 -6.12 18.67
CA ASP A 204 -5.49 -5.75 18.64
C ASP A 204 -4.63 -6.94 18.14
N SER A 205 -4.92 -8.17 18.60
CA SER A 205 -4.26 -9.41 18.13
C SER A 205 -4.49 -9.70 16.65
N PHE A 206 -5.69 -9.38 16.13
CA PHE A 206 -6.01 -9.50 14.71
C PHE A 206 -5.09 -8.63 13.85
N PHE A 207 -4.90 -7.36 14.22
CA PHE A 207 -4.05 -6.44 13.46
C PHE A 207 -2.57 -6.82 13.50
N GLU A 208 -2.05 -7.22 14.67
CA GLU A 208 -0.66 -7.69 14.80
C GLU A 208 -0.37 -8.90 13.89
N SER A 209 -1.28 -9.88 13.90
CA SER A 209 -1.19 -11.06 13.05
C SER A 209 -1.26 -10.69 11.56
N LEU A 210 -2.16 -9.77 11.20
CA LEU A 210 -2.33 -9.31 9.83
C LEU A 210 -1.10 -8.56 9.30
N TYR A 211 -0.54 -7.62 10.07
CA TYR A 211 0.66 -6.89 9.65
C TYR A 211 1.85 -7.81 9.48
N THR A 212 1.98 -8.82 10.34
CA THR A 212 3.01 -9.86 10.21
C THR A 212 2.87 -10.61 8.89
N VAL A 213 1.66 -11.05 8.53
CA VAL A 213 1.40 -11.71 7.23
C VAL A 213 1.76 -10.80 6.05
N LEU A 214 1.47 -9.50 6.18
CA LEU A 214 1.80 -8.48 5.19
C LEU A 214 3.31 -8.34 4.97
N VAL A 215 4.10 -8.32 6.06
CA VAL A 215 5.57 -8.34 5.99
C VAL A 215 6.07 -9.57 5.22
N PHE A 216 5.56 -10.76 5.54
CA PHE A 216 5.96 -11.98 4.85
C PHE A 216 5.55 -11.99 3.37
N ALA A 217 4.40 -11.43 3.04
CA ALA A 217 3.96 -11.28 1.65
C ALA A 217 4.89 -10.34 0.86
N ASP A 218 5.26 -9.21 1.46
CA ASP A 218 6.20 -8.25 0.88
C ASP A 218 7.55 -8.93 0.61
N LEU A 219 8.09 -9.68 1.58
CA LEU A 219 9.32 -10.47 1.41
C LEU A 219 9.20 -11.56 0.34
N THR A 220 8.04 -12.22 0.26
CA THR A 220 7.78 -13.25 -0.77
C THR A 220 7.83 -12.64 -2.17
N ILE A 221 7.28 -11.44 -2.36
CA ILE A 221 7.31 -10.71 -3.63
C ILE A 221 8.76 -10.35 -4.02
N VAL A 222 9.63 -10.04 -3.04
CA VAL A 222 11.07 -9.82 -3.30
C VAL A 222 11.74 -11.07 -3.82
N PHE A 223 11.60 -12.18 -3.11
CA PHE A 223 12.22 -13.44 -3.52
C PHE A 223 11.73 -13.89 -4.90
N LEU A 224 10.46 -13.64 -5.18
CA LEU A 224 9.88 -13.88 -6.49
C LEU A 224 10.47 -12.97 -7.58
N SER A 225 10.86 -11.73 -7.24
CA SER A 225 11.53 -10.81 -8.17
C SER A 225 12.94 -11.27 -8.55
N LEU A 226 13.68 -11.83 -7.57
CA LEU A 226 15.02 -12.41 -7.80
C LEU A 226 14.98 -13.57 -8.80
N ARG A 227 13.88 -14.34 -8.81
CA ARG A 227 13.70 -15.44 -9.75
C ARG A 227 13.54 -15.00 -11.21
N HIS A 228 13.11 -13.75 -11.46
CA HIS A 228 12.67 -13.30 -12.79
C HIS A 228 13.48 -12.11 -13.35
N SER A 229 14.47 -11.57 -12.64
CA SER A 229 15.27 -10.42 -13.11
C SER A 229 16.74 -10.55 -12.69
N PHE A 230 17.66 -10.51 -13.67
CA PHE A 230 19.11 -10.74 -13.47
C PHE A 230 19.98 -9.48 -13.50
N SER A 231 19.39 -8.29 -13.68
CA SER A 231 20.16 -7.03 -13.62
C SER A 231 20.28 -6.56 -12.17
N TYR A 232 21.51 -6.37 -11.69
CA TYR A 232 21.82 -5.94 -10.33
C TYR A 232 21.04 -4.69 -9.88
N GLU A 233 20.92 -3.67 -10.74
CA GLU A 233 20.23 -2.41 -10.44
C GLU A 233 18.72 -2.59 -10.19
N LEU A 234 18.06 -3.43 -11.00
CA LEU A 234 16.65 -3.76 -10.86
C LEU A 234 16.41 -4.55 -9.57
N VAL A 235 17.30 -5.47 -9.23
CA VAL A 235 17.26 -6.29 -8.01
C VAL A 235 17.51 -5.43 -6.76
N PHE A 236 18.48 -4.52 -6.81
CA PHE A 236 18.78 -3.64 -5.68
C PHE A 236 17.62 -2.68 -5.40
N ARG A 237 17.05 -2.07 -6.45
CA ARG A 237 15.88 -1.18 -6.31
C ARG A 237 14.64 -1.92 -5.81
N SER A 238 14.33 -3.11 -6.33
CA SER A 238 13.18 -3.90 -5.86
C SER A 238 13.35 -4.38 -4.43
N SER A 239 14.55 -4.78 -4.04
CA SER A 239 14.88 -5.21 -2.68
C SER A 239 14.86 -4.03 -1.70
N GLY A 240 15.42 -2.88 -2.10
CA GLY A 240 15.39 -1.66 -1.30
C GLY A 240 13.96 -1.20 -1.03
N TYR A 241 13.10 -1.18 -2.06
CA TYR A 241 11.68 -0.86 -1.87
C TYR A 241 10.98 -1.83 -0.94
N ALA A 242 11.34 -3.11 -0.96
CA ALA A 242 10.78 -4.07 -0.02
C ALA A 242 11.20 -3.85 1.43
N VAL A 243 12.46 -3.47 1.66
CA VAL A 243 12.92 -3.04 3.00
C VAL A 243 12.09 -1.86 3.48
N VAL A 244 11.81 -0.89 2.60
CA VAL A 244 10.92 0.24 2.94
C VAL A 244 9.52 -0.26 3.30
N THR A 245 8.92 -1.17 2.51
CA THR A 245 7.62 -1.77 2.82
C THR A 245 7.60 -2.39 4.22
N VAL A 246 8.63 -3.16 4.56
CA VAL A 246 8.76 -3.79 5.89
C VAL A 246 8.88 -2.75 6.99
N LEU A 247 9.67 -1.69 6.80
CA LEU A 247 9.77 -0.59 7.77
C LEU A 247 8.42 0.13 7.96
N ILE A 248 7.65 0.32 6.89
CA ILE A 248 6.27 0.84 6.98
C ILE A 248 5.41 -0.08 7.85
N ARG A 249 5.48 -1.41 7.67
CA ARG A 249 4.71 -2.36 8.49
C ARG A 249 5.09 -2.29 9.96
N ILE A 250 6.39 -2.23 10.26
CA ILE A 250 6.88 -2.08 11.64
C ILE A 250 6.41 -0.74 12.22
N ALA A 251 6.39 0.33 11.43
CA ALA A 251 5.88 1.63 11.87
C ALA A 251 4.38 1.56 12.27
N LEU A 252 3.58 0.71 11.62
CA LEU A 252 2.14 0.56 11.93
C LEU A 252 1.86 -0.19 13.24
N THR A 253 2.81 -0.98 13.73
CA THR A 253 2.68 -1.71 15.01
C THR A 253 3.49 -1.09 16.15
N ALA A 254 4.37 -0.13 15.84
CA ALA A 254 5.20 0.52 16.83
C ALA A 254 4.39 1.42 17.78
N PRO A 255 4.85 1.58 19.04
CA PRO A 255 4.23 2.51 19.97
C PRO A 255 4.36 3.96 19.47
N PRO A 256 3.59 4.91 20.05
CA PRO A 256 3.68 6.32 19.71
C PRO A 256 5.12 6.85 19.76
N TYR A 257 5.42 7.88 18.98
CA TYR A 257 6.76 8.41 18.69
C TYR A 257 7.63 7.52 17.80
N LEU A 258 7.72 6.21 18.09
CA LEU A 258 8.50 5.27 17.26
C LEU A 258 7.82 5.03 15.91
N ASN A 259 6.50 4.89 15.89
CA ASN A 259 5.69 4.81 14.68
C ASN A 259 5.95 5.99 13.72
N ALA A 260 5.91 7.22 14.24
CA ALA A 260 6.14 8.45 13.48
C ALA A 260 7.58 8.53 12.96
N GLY A 261 8.57 8.24 13.82
CA GLY A 261 9.98 8.23 13.45
C GLY A 261 10.30 7.18 12.38
N LEU A 262 9.81 5.96 12.55
CA LEU A 262 9.97 4.89 11.57
C LEU A 262 9.26 5.20 10.25
N GLY A 263 8.07 5.79 10.31
CA GLY A 263 7.33 6.19 9.12
C GLY A 263 8.08 7.25 8.30
N VAL A 264 8.60 8.29 8.96
CA VAL A 264 9.43 9.32 8.30
C VAL A 264 10.72 8.72 7.76
N GLY A 265 11.41 7.88 8.55
CA GLY A 265 12.64 7.21 8.14
C GLY A 265 12.46 6.29 6.93
N ALA A 266 11.39 5.49 6.91
CA ALA A 266 11.03 4.66 5.77
C ALA A 266 10.78 5.50 4.51
N THR A 267 10.07 6.63 4.66
CA THR A 267 9.79 7.53 3.53
C THR A 267 11.06 8.18 2.98
N LEU A 268 11.95 8.63 3.85
CA LEU A 268 13.27 9.15 3.46
C LEU A 268 14.12 8.10 2.75
N LEU A 269 14.12 6.86 3.25
CA LEU A 269 14.82 5.76 2.59
C LEU A 269 14.25 5.48 1.19
N GLY A 270 12.92 5.49 1.03
CA GLY A 270 12.27 5.35 -0.27
C GLY A 270 12.64 6.48 -1.23
N ILE A 271 12.71 7.72 -0.75
CA ILE A 271 13.17 8.87 -1.53
C ILE A 271 14.64 8.71 -1.92
N ALA A 272 15.50 8.28 -1.00
CA ALA A 272 16.91 8.04 -1.30
C ALA A 272 17.10 6.98 -2.38
N LEU A 273 16.33 5.88 -2.32
CA LEU A 273 16.32 4.84 -3.35
C LEU A 273 15.79 5.35 -4.69
N ALA A 274 14.76 6.20 -4.69
CA ALA A 274 14.24 6.82 -5.90
C ALA A 274 15.26 7.82 -6.50
N ALA A 275 15.95 8.58 -5.67
CA ALA A 275 16.96 9.56 -6.07
C ALA A 275 18.26 8.91 -6.57
N ALA A 276 18.64 7.75 -6.03
CA ALA A 276 19.82 7.01 -6.44
C ALA A 276 19.69 6.38 -7.85
N TYR A 277 18.46 6.22 -8.34
CA TYR A 277 18.17 5.67 -9.67
C TYR A 277 17.22 6.56 -10.47
N PRO A 278 17.60 7.82 -10.79
CA PRO A 278 16.89 8.59 -11.81
C PRO A 278 16.94 7.79 -13.11
N GLY A 279 15.91 7.87 -13.95
CA GLY A 279 15.75 7.09 -15.19
C GLY A 279 16.86 7.26 -16.25
N THR A 280 18.00 7.86 -15.91
CA THR A 280 19.15 8.17 -16.77
C THR A 280 20.29 7.16 -16.66
N ALA A 281 20.08 5.98 -16.06
CA ALA A 281 21.01 4.85 -16.23
C ALA A 281 20.90 4.35 -17.68
N GLU A 282 21.46 5.12 -18.60
CA GLU A 282 21.79 4.68 -19.94
C GLU A 282 22.71 3.48 -19.76
N ALA A 283 22.15 2.28 -19.98
CA ALA A 283 22.92 1.06 -20.04
C ALA A 283 24.15 1.33 -20.92
N PRO A 284 25.37 0.93 -20.53
CA PRO A 284 26.56 1.13 -21.36
C PRO A 284 26.24 0.64 -22.77
N ARG A 285 26.18 1.56 -23.74
CA ARG A 285 25.91 1.19 -25.13
C ARG A 285 26.96 0.15 -25.49
N PRO A 286 26.58 -1.05 -25.97
CA PRO A 286 27.56 -2.00 -26.46
C PRO A 286 28.44 -1.26 -27.47
N PRO A 287 29.78 -1.44 -27.43
CA PRO A 287 30.67 -0.75 -28.35
C PRO A 287 30.15 -0.97 -29.76
N GLU A 288 29.96 0.13 -30.48
CA GLU A 288 29.55 0.12 -31.89
C GLU A 288 30.42 -0.90 -32.61
N PRO A 289 29.85 -1.83 -33.40
CA PRO A 289 30.66 -2.66 -34.26
C PRO A 289 31.50 -1.71 -35.11
N ILE A 290 32.82 -1.81 -35.01
CA ILE A 290 33.71 -1.13 -35.94
C ILE A 290 33.31 -1.65 -37.32
N ASP A 291 32.68 -0.79 -38.13
CA ASP A 291 32.40 -1.05 -39.54
C ASP A 291 33.73 -1.27 -40.26
N ALA A 292 34.21 -2.51 -40.25
CA ALA A 292 35.19 -3.00 -41.19
C ALA A 292 34.48 -3.23 -42.53
N GLY A 293 34.20 -2.14 -43.24
CA GLY A 293 33.41 -2.19 -44.47
C GLY A 293 33.45 -0.93 -45.32
N GLY A 294 34.56 -0.19 -45.30
CA GLY A 294 34.80 0.87 -46.25
C GLY A 294 35.19 0.32 -47.62
N GLY A 295 34.26 0.43 -48.58
CA GLY A 295 34.57 0.39 -50.01
C GLY A 295 33.91 -0.77 -50.76
N ASP A 296 32.77 -0.50 -51.38
CA ASP A 296 32.63 -0.53 -52.84
C ASP A 296 31.15 -0.36 -53.23
N GLN A 297 30.81 0.81 -53.79
CA GLN A 297 29.62 1.00 -54.62
C GLN A 297 29.67 2.38 -55.28
N SER A 298 30.65 2.59 -56.16
CA SER A 298 30.58 3.65 -57.17
C SER A 298 30.62 3.05 -58.56
N SER A 299 29.46 3.06 -59.24
CA SER A 299 29.26 3.22 -60.70
C SER A 299 28.11 2.36 -61.19
N ARG A 300 26.89 2.89 -61.00
CA ARG A 300 25.70 2.43 -61.72
C ARG A 300 25.74 3.04 -63.12
N GLY A 301 25.60 2.16 -64.10
CA GLY A 301 25.81 2.43 -65.52
C GLY A 301 24.88 3.48 -66.11
N GLY A 302 25.40 4.16 -67.14
CA GLY A 302 24.65 5.10 -67.94
C GLY A 302 23.61 4.43 -68.83
N ARG A 303 22.57 5.21 -69.17
CA ARG A 303 21.92 5.10 -70.47
C ARG A 303 21.34 6.45 -70.88
N SER A 304 21.96 6.97 -71.94
CA SER A 304 21.56 8.11 -72.76
C SER A 304 20.22 7.83 -73.47
N GLY A 305 19.38 8.86 -73.64
CA GLY A 305 18.36 8.85 -74.69
C GLY A 305 17.12 9.74 -74.50
N ARG A 306 17.22 10.98 -75.00
CA ARG A 306 16.32 11.59 -76.01
C ARG A 306 15.06 12.37 -75.58
N GLY A 307 15.05 13.65 -75.98
CA GLY A 307 13.90 14.43 -76.44
C GLY A 307 13.41 15.50 -75.46
N ASP A 308 13.12 16.74 -75.82
CA ASP A 308 13.25 17.51 -77.07
C ASP A 308 12.95 18.97 -76.66
N GLN A 309 13.68 19.95 -77.20
CA GLN A 309 13.37 21.38 -77.06
C GLN A 309 12.64 21.86 -78.32
N LYS A 310 11.53 22.57 -78.12
CA LYS A 310 10.93 23.62 -78.99
C LYS A 310 9.60 24.00 -78.32
N LYS A 311 9.24 25.24 -78.01
CA LYS A 311 9.61 26.59 -78.47
C LYS A 311 9.35 27.56 -77.32
#